data_AF-A0A9C9EN37-F1
#
_entry.id   AF-A0A9C9EN37-F1
#
_cell.length_a   1.000
_cell.length_b   1.000
_cell.length_c   1.000
_cell.angle_alpha   90.00
_cell.angle_beta   90.00
_cell.angle_gamma   90.00
#
_symmetry.space_group_name_H-M   'P 1'
#
loop_
_entity.id
_entity.type
_entity.pdbx_description
1 polymer ?
#
loop_
_entity_poly.entity_id
_entity_poly.type
_entity_poly.pdbx_seq_one_letter_code
_entity_poly.pdbx_strand_id
1 'polypeptide(L)'
;MEKKFKALRTISIIFKIIAWIIAVFTIIGFIVMLVGGAALSQFGSRYGSQAPAMFGPLWGIFMAFYILIVGAISFISFLAAAEMILVILAIEENTRALRQTPPAQ
;
A
#
# COMPACT_ATOMS: atom_id res chain seq x y z
N MET A 1 -4.82 23.77 -19.44
CA MET A 1 -4.55 22.35 -19.18
C MET A 1 -5.35 21.48 -20.13
N GLU A 2 -4.69 20.69 -20.98
CA GLU A 2 -5.38 19.71 -21.83
C GLU A 2 -6.14 18.69 -20.96
N LYS A 3 -7.30 18.21 -21.44
CA LYS A 3 -8.18 17.29 -20.68
C LYS A 3 -7.45 16.04 -20.18
N LYS A 4 -6.45 15.57 -20.92
CA LYS A 4 -5.63 14.40 -20.58
C LYS A 4 -4.82 14.59 -19.30
N PHE A 5 -4.21 15.76 -19.09
CA PHE A 5 -3.42 16.07 -17.90
C PHE A 5 -4.27 16.08 -16.63
N LYS A 6 -5.50 16.59 -16.76
CA LYS A 6 -6.47 16.57 -15.67
C LYS A 6 -6.82 15.12 -15.28
N ALA A 7 -7.02 14.24 -16.27
CA ALA A 7 -7.31 12.83 -16.02
C ALA A 7 -6.14 12.11 -15.32
N LEU A 8 -4.91 12.27 -15.81
CA LEU A 8 -3.72 11.66 -15.19
C LEU A 8 -3.48 12.15 -13.75
N ARG A 9 -3.68 13.44 -13.49
CA ARG A 9 -3.61 13.99 -12.13
C ARG A 9 -4.65 13.36 -11.20
N THR A 10 -5.89 13.19 -11.68
CA THR A 10 -6.94 12.49 -10.91
C THR A 10 -6.56 11.03 -10.64
N ILE A 11 -6.04 10.32 -11.64
CA ILE A 11 -5.60 8.92 -11.49
C ILE A 11 -4.50 8.81 -10.43
N SER A 12 -3.52 9.72 -10.44
CA SER A 12 -2.49 9.75 -9.39
C SER A 12 -3.09 9.89 -7.99
N ILE A 13 -4.05 10.82 -7.80
CA ILE A 13 -4.73 11.00 -6.51
C ILE A 13 -5.45 9.71 -6.08
N ILE A 14 -6.14 9.04 -7.01
CA ILE A 14 -6.82 7.76 -6.74
C ILE A 14 -5.81 6.71 -6.29
N PHE A 15 -4.66 6.57 -6.97
CA PHE A 15 -3.61 5.63 -6.57
C PHE A 15 -3.06 5.94 -5.18
N LYS A 16 -2.88 7.22 -4.81
CA LYS A 16 -2.48 7.60 -3.44
C LYS A 16 -3.51 7.16 -2.40
N ILE A 17 -4.80 7.38 -2.68
CA ILE A 17 -5.88 6.97 -1.78
C ILE A 17 -5.87 5.44 -1.61
N ILE A 18 -5.77 4.69 -2.71
CA ILE A 18 -5.68 3.23 -2.68
C ILE A 18 -4.47 2.76 -1.87
N ALA A 19 -3.30 3.40 -2.05
CA ALA A 19 -2.10 3.08 -1.27
C ALA A 19 -2.38 3.21 0.23
N TRP A 20 -2.93 4.34 0.68
CA TRP A 20 -3.24 4.56 2.10
C TRP A 20 -4.28 3.58 2.64
N ILE A 21 -5.29 3.21 1.84
CA ILE A 21 -6.25 2.17 2.20
C ILE A 21 -5.53 0.83 2.42
N ILE A 22 -4.64 0.43 1.51
CA ILE A 22 -3.83 -0.80 1.65
C ILE A 22 -2.98 -0.74 2.91
N ALA A 23 -2.35 0.40 3.21
CA ALA A 23 -1.53 0.55 4.42
C ALA A 23 -2.36 0.35 5.70
N VAL A 24 -3.54 0.96 5.78
CA VAL A 24 -4.45 0.82 6.92
C VAL A 24 -4.87 -0.65 7.09
N PHE A 25 -5.33 -1.30 6.03
CA PHE A 25 -5.72 -2.71 6.10
C PHE A 25 -4.54 -3.64 6.41
N THR A 26 -3.35 -3.32 5.93
CA THR A 26 -2.12 -4.07 6.26
C THR A 26 -1.84 -4.02 7.75
N ILE A 27 -1.92 -2.84 8.37
CA ILE A 27 -1.68 -2.67 9.81
C ILE A 27 -2.75 -3.40 10.61
N ILE A 28 -4.03 -3.26 10.24
CA ILE A 28 -5.13 -3.97 10.91
C ILE A 28 -4.92 -5.49 10.79
N GLY A 29 -4.65 -5.99 9.58
CA GLY A 29 -4.41 -7.41 9.33
C GLY A 29 -3.21 -7.96 10.11
N PHE A 30 -2.13 -7.19 10.20
CA PHE A 30 -0.96 -7.52 11.01
C PHE A 30 -1.33 -7.69 12.49
N ILE A 31 -2.04 -6.73 13.08
CA ILE A 31 -2.44 -6.77 14.50
C ILE A 31 -3.39 -7.95 14.75
N VAL A 32 -4.39 -8.14 13.87
CA VAL A 32 -5.36 -9.24 13.98
C VAL A 32 -4.67 -10.60 13.91
N MET A 33 -3.71 -10.78 12.99
CA MET A 33 -2.94 -12.03 12.86
C MET A 33 -2.05 -12.26 14.08
N LEU A 34 -1.36 -11.21 14.55
CA LEU A 34 -0.42 -11.31 15.67
C LEU A 34 -1.14 -11.66 16.98
N VAL A 35 -2.24 -10.97 17.28
CA VAL A 35 -3.03 -11.19 18.50
C VAL A 35 -3.92 -12.43 18.38
N GLY A 36 -4.56 -12.61 17.22
CA GLY A 36 -5.45 -13.73 16.94
C GLY A 36 -4.73 -15.08 16.99
N GLY A 37 -3.51 -15.17 16.46
CA GLY A 37 -2.70 -16.40 16.54
C GLY A 37 -2.35 -16.80 17.98
N ALA A 38 -2.06 -15.81 18.84
CA ALA A 38 -1.78 -16.05 20.26
C ALA A 38 -3.04 -16.41 21.05
N ALA A 39 -4.16 -15.72 20.80
CA ALA A 39 -5.42 -15.97 21.49
C ALA A 39 -6.06 -17.32 21.11
N LEU A 40 -6.06 -17.65 19.80
CA LEU A 40 -6.65 -18.90 19.30
C LEU A 40 -5.88 -20.13 19.79
N SER A 41 -4.55 -20.05 19.85
CA SER A 41 -3.71 -21.14 20.37
C SER A 41 -3.90 -21.40 21.87
N GLN A 42 -4.14 -20.36 22.67
CA GLN A 42 -4.52 -20.51 24.09
C GLN A 42 -5.92 -21.09 24.28
N PHE A 43 -6.86 -20.77 23.40
CA PHE A 43 -8.21 -21.32 23.45
C PHE A 43 -8.21 -22.82 23.07
N GLY A 44 -7.50 -23.17 22.00
CA GLY A 44 -7.42 -24.56 21.53
C GLY A 44 -6.74 -25.51 22.52
N SER A 45 -5.72 -25.04 23.24
CA SER A 45 -5.06 -25.84 24.28
C SER A 45 -5.92 -26.08 25.53
N ARG A 46 -6.88 -25.19 25.82
CA ARG A 46 -7.81 -25.34 26.97
C ARG A 46 -9.03 -26.20 26.68
N TYR A 47 -9.53 -26.20 25.45
CA TYR A 47 -10.77 -26.89 25.08
C TYR A 47 -10.55 -28.17 24.26
N GLY A 48 -9.31 -28.64 24.12
CA GLY A 48 -9.00 -29.93 23.49
C GLY A 48 -9.21 -29.98 21.97
N SER A 49 -9.53 -28.85 21.34
CA SER A 49 -9.52 -28.77 19.87
C SER A 49 -8.06 -28.77 19.42
N GLN A 50 -7.59 -29.90 18.92
CA GLN A 50 -6.32 -29.98 18.19
C GLN A 50 -6.47 -29.15 16.92
N ALA A 51 -6.21 -27.84 17.02
CA ALA A 51 -6.04 -27.00 15.85
C ALA A 51 -4.93 -27.67 15.02
N PRO A 52 -5.12 -27.87 13.70
CA PRO A 52 -4.12 -28.51 12.86
C PRO A 52 -2.76 -27.83 13.07
N ALA A 53 -1.65 -28.58 13.08
CA ALA A 53 -0.31 -28.04 13.39
C ALA A 53 0.09 -26.80 12.55
N MET A 54 -0.52 -26.65 11.37
CA MET A 54 -0.42 -25.48 10.50
C MET A 54 -0.98 -24.18 11.11
N PHE A 55 -1.79 -24.23 12.16
CA PHE A 55 -2.41 -23.06 12.83
C PHE A 55 -1.79 -22.77 14.21
N GLY A 56 -0.58 -23.27 14.46
CA GLY A 56 0.13 -22.99 15.72
C GLY A 56 0.54 -21.51 15.87
N PRO A 57 0.92 -21.09 17.10
CA PRO A 57 1.30 -19.70 17.39
C PRO A 57 2.43 -19.17 16.49
N LEU A 58 3.42 -20.03 16.18
CA LEU A 58 4.54 -19.70 15.29
C LEU A 58 4.07 -19.37 13.87
N TRP A 59 3.03 -20.04 13.38
CA TRP A 59 2.47 -19.76 12.06
C TRP A 59 1.73 -18.42 12.02
N GLY A 60 1.00 -18.09 13.08
CA GLY A 60 0.34 -16.78 13.21
C GLY A 60 1.34 -15.63 13.18
N ILE A 61 2.47 -15.77 13.90
CA ILE A 61 3.56 -14.79 13.87
C ILE A 61 4.15 -14.68 12.46
N PHE A 62 4.49 -15.81 11.84
CA PHE A 62 5.05 -15.82 10.49
C PHE A 62 4.12 -15.14 9.47
N MET A 63 2.83 -15.47 9.50
CA MET A 63 1.83 -14.88 8.62
C MET A 63 1.60 -13.39 8.89
N ALA A 64 1.67 -12.94 10.15
CA ALA A 64 1.63 -11.52 10.48
C ALA A 64 2.78 -10.76 9.81
N PHE A 65 4.02 -11.24 9.95
CA PHE A 65 5.15 -10.58 9.29
C PHE A 65 5.10 -10.69 7.77
N TYR A 66 4.63 -11.81 7.23
CA TYR A 66 4.41 -11.96 5.79
C TYR A 66 3.45 -10.90 5.24
N ILE A 67 2.26 -10.74 5.86
CA ILE A 67 1.29 -9.73 5.40
C ILE A 67 1.82 -8.31 5.58
N LEU A 68 2.58 -8.04 6.64
CA LEU A 68 3.19 -6.73 6.87
C LEU A 68 4.19 -6.39 5.76
N ILE A 69 5.06 -7.34 5.37
CA ILE A 69 6.06 -7.13 4.31
C ILE A 69 5.38 -6.96 2.95
N VAL A 70 4.48 -7.88 2.58
CA VAL A 70 3.77 -7.81 1.30
C VAL A 70 2.93 -6.54 1.21
N GLY A 71 2.24 -6.17 2.30
CA GLY A 71 1.45 -4.95 2.37
C GLY A 71 2.29 -3.69 2.31
N ALA A 72 3.46 -3.66 2.97
CA ALA A 72 4.39 -2.54 2.90
C ALA A 72 4.96 -2.35 1.48
N ILE A 73 5.40 -3.44 0.83
CA ILE A 73 5.84 -3.41 -0.57
C ILE A 73 4.70 -2.89 -1.46
N SER A 74 3.49 -3.43 -1.30
CA SER A 74 2.31 -3.00 -2.07
C SER A 74 2.03 -1.50 -1.87
N PHE A 75 2.01 -1.02 -0.62
CA PHE A 75 1.82 0.40 -0.30
C PHE A 75 2.86 1.28 -1.02
N ILE A 76 4.15 0.93 -0.88
CA ILE A 76 5.24 1.68 -1.51
C ILE A 76 5.09 1.67 -3.04
N SER A 77 4.77 0.52 -3.65
CA SER A 77 4.57 0.42 -5.10
C SER A 77 3.43 1.31 -5.60
N PHE A 78 2.26 1.29 -4.95
CA PHE A 78 1.13 2.14 -5.35
C PHE A 78 1.43 3.63 -5.14
N LEU A 79 2.06 3.99 -4.02
CA LEU A 79 2.44 5.37 -3.74
C LEU A 79 3.48 5.87 -4.74
N ALA A 80 4.53 5.08 -5.01
CA ALA A 80 5.56 5.41 -5.98
C ALA A 80 5.01 5.56 -7.40
N ALA A 81 4.09 4.68 -7.82
CA ALA A 81 3.41 4.80 -9.11
C ALA A 81 2.60 6.11 -9.20
N ALA A 82 1.91 6.49 -8.13
CA ALA A 82 1.17 7.75 -8.07
C ALA A 82 2.09 8.97 -8.20
N GLU A 83 3.21 8.98 -7.47
CA GLU A 83 4.19 10.08 -7.52
C GLU A 83 4.89 10.14 -8.90
N MET A 84 5.22 9.00 -9.49
CA MET A 84 5.83 8.94 -10.83
C MET A 84 4.95 9.61 -11.88
N ILE A 85 3.63 9.40 -11.83
CA ILE A 85 2.68 10.09 -12.72
C ILE A 85 2.77 11.61 -12.56
N LEU A 86 2.85 12.11 -11.32
CA LEU A 86 2.94 13.56 -11.06
C LEU A 86 4.27 14.13 -11.52
N VAL A 87 5.38 13.41 -11.33
CA VAL A 87 6.70 13.83 -11.81
C VAL A 87 6.71 13.97 -13.33
N ILE A 88 6.19 12.98 -14.06
CA ILE A 88 6.10 13.05 -15.54
C ILE A 88 5.23 14.22 -15.97
N LEU A 89 4.08 14.43 -15.30
CA LEU A 89 3.18 15.54 -15.58
C LEU A 89 3.89 16.89 -15.38
N ALA A 90 4.64 17.04 -14.30
CA ALA A 90 5.39 18.25 -13.98
C ALA A 90 6.51 18.54 -14.99
N ILE A 91 7.22 17.51 -15.46
CA ILE A 91 8.23 17.65 -16.53
C ILE A 91 7.59 18.18 -17.81
N GLU A 92 6.43 17.65 -18.19
CA GLU A 92 5.72 18.09 -19.40
C GLU A 92 5.18 19.52 -19.26
N GLU A 93 4.59 19.86 -18.10
CA GLU A 93 4.11 21.22 -17.79
C GLU A 93 5.26 22.24 -17.90
N ASN A 94 6.43 21.94 -17.33
CA ASN A 94 7.62 22.80 -17.40
C ASN A 94 8.17 22.94 -18.83
N THR A 95 8.24 21.83 -19.58
CA THR A 95 8.74 21.83 -20.96
C THR A 95 7.85 22.69 -21.88
N ARG A 96 6.52 22.65 -21.67
CA ARG A 96 5.57 23.48 -22.42
C ARG A 96 5.68 24.96 -22.06
N ALA A 97 5.86 25.28 -20.77
CA ALA A 97 6.04 26.65 -20.31
C ALA A 97 7.29 27.32 -20.92
N LEU A 98 8.38 26.57 -21.02
CA LEU A 98 9.61 27.04 -21.69
C LEU A 98 9.41 27.32 -23.18
N ARG A 99 8.64 26.49 -23.89
CA ARG A 99 8.33 26.74 -25.32
C ARG A 99 7.47 27.98 -25.55
N GLN A 100 6.63 28.34 -24.58
CA GLN A 100 5.72 29.49 -24.69
C GLN A 100 6.38 30.81 -24.29
N THR A 101 7.54 30.76 -23.64
CA THR A 101 8.28 31.95 -23.21
C THR A 101 9.50 32.11 -24.12
N PRO A 102 9.52 33.10 -25.04
CA PRO A 102 10.71 33.37 -25.84
C PRO A 102 11.90 33.70 -24.92
N PRO A 103 13.14 33.33 -25.29
CA PRO A 103 14.30 33.70 -24.49
C PRO A 103 14.33 35.23 -24.33
N ALA A 104 14.49 35.69 -23.09
CA ALA A 104 14.71 37.11 -22.81
C ALA A 104 15.98 37.53 -23.56
N GLN A 105 15.84 38.48 -24.49
CA GLN A 105 16.95 39.11 -25.20
C GLN A 105 17.77 39.98 -24.27
#